data_AF-A0A4V3G616-F1
#
_entry.id   AF-A0A4V3G616-F1
#
_cell.length_a   1.000
_cell.length_b   1.000
_cell.length_c   1.000
_cell.angle_alpha   90.00
_cell.angle_beta   90.00
_cell.angle_gamma   90.00
#
_symmetry.space_group_name_H-M   'P 1'
#
loop_
_entity.id
_entity.type
_entity.pdbx_description
1 polymer ?
#
loop_
_entity_poly.entity_id
_entity_poly.type
_entity_poly.pdbx_seq_one_letter_code
_entity_poly.pdbx_strand_id
1 'polypeptide(L)'
;MTSVLKKVFRNFSIGISDFKNRYKLPDEFHSSNELKIMHISDTPESIYSHIYKMLNYSQPDVIIHTGDLVDNLKLEDSGDELLDKYQKKSAEFISNLEKLTAARIIYIPGNHDDVKIIENNKNRSEIMAEGSIVELDGVKIGLAHYPENLPQNADINLYGHNHQQNFESENKYLNGILNINYLLLPSKADYKINYPWTVNQGRQYKTFNMI
;
A
#
# COMPACT_ATOMS: atom_id res chain seq x y z
N MET A 1 5.31 13.46 37.82
CA MET A 1 4.88 12.32 36.98
C MET A 1 5.15 11.02 37.73
N THR A 2 4.14 10.16 37.89
CA THR A 2 4.26 8.86 38.56
C THR A 2 5.19 7.90 37.79
N SER A 3 5.79 6.94 38.50
CA SER A 3 6.66 5.88 37.95
C SER A 3 6.05 5.14 36.75
N VAL A 4 4.72 4.93 36.79
CA VAL A 4 3.96 4.24 35.74
C VAL A 4 3.92 5.07 34.45
N LEU A 5 3.64 6.38 34.52
CA LEU A 5 3.62 7.24 33.35
C LEU A 5 5.00 7.30 32.67
N LYS A 6 6.10 7.39 33.43
CA LYS A 6 7.46 7.35 32.87
C LYS A 6 7.75 6.03 32.14
N LYS A 7 7.28 4.89 32.67
CA LYS A 7 7.46 3.57 32.04
C LYS A 7 6.67 3.45 30.74
N VAL A 8 5.44 3.97 30.70
CA VAL A 8 4.59 3.99 29.49
C VAL A 8 5.23 4.86 28.41
N PHE A 9 5.64 6.09 28.73
CA PHE A 9 6.30 6.99 27.76
C PHE A 9 7.61 6.40 27.23
N ARG A 10 8.43 5.79 28.10
CA ARG A 10 9.68 5.14 27.70
C ARG A 10 9.45 3.95 26.77
N ASN A 11 8.48 3.09 27.08
CA ASN A 11 8.17 1.95 26.23
C ASN A 11 7.62 2.38 24.86
N PHE A 12 6.81 3.44 24.84
CA PHE A 12 6.31 4.04 23.60
C PHE A 12 7.43 4.64 22.75
N SER A 13 8.36 5.40 23.36
CA SER A 13 9.51 5.98 22.64
C SER A 13 10.46 4.91 22.10
N ILE A 14 10.70 3.83 22.86
CA ILE A 14 11.51 2.69 22.40
C ILE A 14 10.83 1.99 21.22
N GLY A 15 9.52 1.73 21.29
CA GLY A 15 8.77 1.12 20.19
C GLY A 15 8.76 1.95 18.91
N ILE A 16 8.70 3.28 19.02
CA ILE A 16 8.83 4.19 17.87
C ILE A 16 10.26 4.15 17.30
N SER A 17 11.27 4.17 18.16
CA SER A 17 12.67 4.10 17.73
C SER A 17 12.97 2.79 17.00
N ASP A 18 12.50 1.66 17.52
CA ASP A 18 12.69 0.35 16.91
C ASP A 18 12.01 0.25 15.54
N PHE A 19 10.78 0.78 15.44
CA PHE A 19 10.07 0.89 14.17
C PHE A 19 10.85 1.72 13.15
N LYS A 20 11.30 2.93 13.53
CA LYS A 20 12.05 3.82 12.64
C LYS A 20 13.38 3.22 12.21
N ASN A 21 14.05 2.47 13.08
CA ASN A 21 15.31 1.81 12.72
C ASN A 21 15.10 0.69 11.68
N ARG A 22 13.98 -0.03 11.78
CA ARG A 22 13.66 -1.15 10.89
C ARG A 22 13.11 -0.74 9.53
N TYR A 23 12.38 0.38 9.49
CA TYR A 23 11.64 0.84 8.32
C TYR A 23 12.05 2.26 7.91
N LYS A 24 13.36 2.56 8.04
CA LYS A 24 13.91 3.90 7.87
C LYS A 24 13.86 4.35 6.40
N LEU A 25 13.08 5.39 6.13
CA LEU A 25 13.28 6.25 4.96
C LEU A 25 14.42 7.25 5.21
N PRO A 26 15.24 7.58 4.20
CA PRO A 26 16.33 8.53 4.34
C PRO A 26 15.82 9.94 4.67
N ASP A 27 16.65 10.74 5.32
CA ASP A 27 16.28 12.09 5.75
C ASP A 27 15.92 12.97 4.54
N GLU A 28 16.58 12.74 3.40
CA GLU A 28 16.29 13.36 2.10
C GLU A 28 14.82 13.23 1.69
N PHE A 29 14.20 12.07 1.91
CA PHE A 29 12.78 11.87 1.64
C PHE A 29 11.90 12.76 2.52
N HIS A 30 12.22 12.82 3.81
CA HIS A 30 11.45 13.61 4.79
C HIS A 30 11.62 15.12 4.58
N SER A 31 12.84 15.56 4.24
CA SER A 31 13.15 16.98 4.04
C SER A 31 12.78 17.49 2.64
N SER A 32 12.45 16.61 1.70
CA SER A 32 12.08 17.03 0.35
C SER A 32 10.75 17.78 0.35
N ASN A 33 10.67 18.84 -0.45
CA ASN A 33 9.44 19.56 -0.74
C ASN A 33 8.70 19.01 -1.97
N GLU A 34 9.24 17.95 -2.59
CA GLU A 34 8.61 17.23 -3.68
C GLU A 34 7.34 16.51 -3.23
N LEU A 35 6.46 16.22 -4.20
CA LEU A 35 5.26 15.44 -3.98
C LEU A 35 5.64 14.01 -3.58
N LYS A 36 5.15 13.57 -2.43
CA LYS A 36 5.45 12.25 -1.86
C LYS A 36 4.34 11.27 -2.17
N ILE A 37 4.68 10.15 -2.78
CA ILE A 37 3.73 9.06 -3.06
C ILE A 37 4.09 7.86 -2.20
N MET A 38 3.08 7.22 -1.62
CA MET A 38 3.17 5.90 -1.00
C MET A 38 2.37 4.91 -1.86
N HIS A 39 3.03 3.85 -2.33
CA HIS A 39 2.43 2.78 -3.12
C HIS A 39 2.46 1.45 -2.36
N ILE A 40 1.29 0.86 -2.20
CA ILE A 40 1.04 -0.41 -1.52
C ILE A 40 0.11 -1.30 -2.35
N SER A 41 0.04 -2.58 -2.04
CA SER A 41 -0.71 -3.57 -2.82
C SER A 41 -0.88 -4.86 -2.01
N ASP A 42 -1.93 -5.63 -2.32
CA ASP A 42 -2.24 -6.93 -1.73
C ASP A 42 -2.13 -6.88 -0.20
N THR A 43 -3.04 -6.17 0.47
CA THR A 43 -2.91 -5.84 1.89
C THR A 43 -3.74 -6.79 2.76
N PRO A 44 -3.14 -7.79 3.43
CA PRO A 44 -3.88 -8.60 4.40
C PRO A 44 -4.18 -7.80 5.68
N GLU A 45 -5.28 -8.14 6.36
CA GLU A 45 -5.76 -7.45 7.57
C GLU A 45 -4.71 -7.37 8.67
N SER A 46 -3.79 -8.35 8.71
CA SER A 46 -2.73 -8.46 9.72
C SER A 46 -1.71 -7.32 9.65
N ILE A 47 -1.59 -6.60 8.52
CA ILE A 47 -0.61 -5.53 8.34
C ILE A 47 -1.19 -4.11 8.37
N TYR A 48 -2.51 -3.94 8.53
CA TYR A 48 -3.13 -2.60 8.55
C TYR A 48 -2.48 -1.66 9.56
N SER A 49 -2.23 -2.15 10.78
CA SER A 49 -1.55 -1.35 11.81
C SER A 49 -0.13 -0.92 11.43
N HIS A 50 0.57 -1.73 10.62
CA HIS A 50 1.88 -1.38 10.09
C HIS A 50 1.77 -0.30 9.01
N ILE A 51 0.80 -0.44 8.09
CA ILE A 51 0.50 0.59 7.07
C ILE A 51 0.18 1.93 7.73
N TYR A 52 -0.65 1.96 8.77
CA TYR A 52 -0.98 3.21 9.48
C TYR A 52 0.24 3.85 10.18
N LYS A 53 1.15 3.03 10.72
CA LYS A 53 2.41 3.54 11.28
C LYS A 53 3.32 4.10 10.20
N MET A 54 3.42 3.41 9.06
CA MET A 54 4.19 3.88 7.92
C MET A 54 3.61 5.17 7.38
N LEU A 55 2.28 5.27 7.24
CA LEU A 55 1.57 6.49 6.85
C LEU A 55 1.92 7.67 7.75
N ASN A 56 1.81 7.48 9.07
CA ASN A 56 2.15 8.54 10.02
C ASN A 56 3.64 8.90 10.01
N TYR A 57 4.51 7.95 9.66
CA TYR A 57 5.94 8.17 9.58
C TYR A 57 6.36 8.90 8.29
N SER A 58 5.80 8.51 7.14
CA SER A 58 6.20 9.01 5.82
C SER A 58 5.42 10.23 5.35
N GLN A 59 4.22 10.47 5.91
CA GLN A 59 3.35 11.62 5.59
C GLN A 59 3.26 11.88 4.07
N PRO A 60 2.79 10.90 3.28
CA PRO A 60 2.68 11.04 1.83
C PRO A 60 1.57 12.02 1.45
N ASP A 61 1.70 12.67 0.29
CA ASP A 61 0.68 13.52 -0.31
C ASP A 61 -0.33 12.70 -1.12
N VAL A 62 0.12 11.57 -1.68
CA VAL A 62 -0.71 10.64 -2.45
C VAL A 62 -0.46 9.20 -2.01
N ILE A 63 -1.53 8.42 -1.87
CA ILE A 63 -1.49 6.99 -1.62
C ILE A 63 -2.13 6.28 -2.80
N ILE A 64 -1.41 5.31 -3.34
CA ILE A 64 -1.87 4.47 -4.45
C ILE A 64 -1.89 3.03 -3.95
N HIS A 65 -3.05 2.38 -4.04
CA HIS A 65 -3.21 0.98 -3.68
C HIS A 65 -3.60 0.16 -4.90
N THR A 66 -2.75 -0.78 -5.31
CA THR A 66 -2.93 -1.60 -6.50
C THR A 66 -3.49 -2.98 -6.15
N GLY A 67 -4.75 -2.98 -5.72
CA GLY A 67 -5.61 -4.15 -5.56
C GLY A 67 -5.44 -4.94 -4.27
N ASP A 68 -6.49 -5.70 -3.97
CA ASP A 68 -6.68 -6.62 -2.85
C ASP A 68 -6.55 -5.96 -1.47
N LEU A 69 -7.57 -5.16 -1.12
CA LEU A 69 -7.62 -4.40 0.14
C LEU A 69 -7.66 -5.29 1.39
N VAL A 70 -8.13 -6.54 1.24
CA VAL A 70 -8.20 -7.54 2.31
C VAL A 70 -7.65 -8.87 1.80
N ASP A 71 -6.38 -8.86 1.37
CA ASP A 71 -5.78 -9.96 0.60
C ASP A 71 -5.86 -11.35 1.27
N ASN A 72 -5.92 -11.42 2.59
CA ASN A 72 -6.09 -12.68 3.31
C ASN A 72 -7.49 -13.29 3.18
N LEU A 73 -8.45 -12.58 2.58
CA LEU A 73 -9.80 -13.04 2.27
C LEU A 73 -9.92 -13.11 0.75
N LYS A 74 -9.49 -14.24 0.19
CA LYS A 74 -9.53 -14.54 -1.24
C LYS A 74 -10.98 -14.80 -1.66
N LEU A 75 -11.75 -13.74 -1.94
CA LEU A 75 -13.18 -13.83 -2.24
C LEU A 75 -13.47 -14.77 -3.41
N GLU A 76 -12.62 -14.75 -4.44
CA GLU A 76 -12.75 -15.64 -5.59
C GLU A 76 -12.64 -17.13 -5.23
N ASP A 77 -11.86 -17.47 -4.19
CA ASP A 77 -11.62 -18.85 -3.77
C ASP A 77 -12.67 -19.35 -2.76
N SER A 78 -13.24 -18.44 -1.96
CA SER A 78 -14.00 -18.79 -0.75
C SER A 78 -15.52 -18.57 -0.86
N GLY A 79 -15.98 -17.90 -1.93
CA GLY A 79 -17.39 -17.60 -2.15
C GLY A 79 -18.01 -16.68 -1.08
N ASP A 80 -19.34 -16.74 -0.96
CA ASP A 80 -20.12 -15.80 -0.14
C ASP A 80 -19.87 -15.92 1.38
N GLU A 81 -19.27 -17.01 1.87
CA GLU A 81 -19.04 -17.25 3.30
C GLU A 81 -18.12 -16.20 3.94
N LEU A 82 -17.20 -15.61 3.17
CA LEU A 82 -16.28 -14.58 3.66
C LEU A 82 -16.75 -13.16 3.36
N LEU A 83 -17.85 -12.97 2.64
CA LEU A 83 -18.30 -11.67 2.14
C LEU A 83 -18.54 -10.68 3.27
N ASP A 84 -19.25 -11.09 4.33
CA ASP A 84 -19.50 -10.24 5.50
C ASP A 84 -18.21 -9.80 6.19
N LYS A 85 -17.24 -10.72 6.30
CA LYS A 85 -15.93 -10.42 6.91
C LYS A 85 -15.14 -9.47 6.02
N TYR A 86 -15.11 -9.72 4.71
CA TYR A 86 -14.47 -8.84 3.74
C TYR A 86 -15.08 -7.45 3.76
N GLN A 87 -16.42 -7.33 3.72
CA GLN A 87 -17.12 -6.06 3.76
C GLN A 87 -16.74 -5.25 5.00
N LYS A 88 -16.75 -5.90 6.17
CA LYS A 88 -16.36 -5.26 7.42
C LYS A 88 -14.90 -4.77 7.38
N LYS A 89 -13.99 -5.58 6.84
CA LYS A 89 -12.54 -5.31 6.88
C LYS A 89 -12.09 -4.29 5.86
N SER A 90 -12.61 -4.37 4.64
CA SER A 90 -12.41 -3.35 3.60
C SER A 90 -12.96 -2.00 4.05
N ALA A 91 -14.18 -1.96 4.61
CA ALA A 91 -14.76 -0.74 5.17
C ALA A 91 -13.90 -0.15 6.29
N GLU A 92 -13.41 -0.98 7.22
CA GLU A 92 -12.50 -0.58 8.29
C GLU A 92 -11.21 0.03 7.72
N PHE A 93 -10.59 -0.62 6.73
CA PHE A 93 -9.36 -0.15 6.10
C PHE A 93 -9.56 1.20 5.40
N ILE A 94 -10.57 1.32 4.54
CA ILE A 94 -10.89 2.53 3.78
C ILE A 94 -11.17 3.69 4.73
N SER A 95 -12.09 3.50 5.69
CA SER A 95 -12.44 4.55 6.67
C SER A 95 -11.23 5.00 7.48
N ASN A 96 -10.40 4.07 7.95
CA ASN A 96 -9.23 4.43 8.75
C ASN A 96 -8.19 5.18 7.91
N LEU A 97 -7.92 4.74 6.68
CA LEU A 97 -6.98 5.43 5.80
C LEU A 97 -7.43 6.86 5.53
N GLU A 98 -8.70 7.06 5.19
CA GLU A 98 -9.25 8.40 4.94
C GLU A 98 -9.22 9.32 6.17
N LYS A 99 -9.39 8.77 7.38
CA LYS A 99 -9.37 9.51 8.66
C LYS A 99 -7.97 9.87 9.15
N LEU A 100 -6.99 9.01 8.86
CA LEU A 100 -5.63 9.13 9.40
C LEU A 100 -4.73 10.09 8.59
N THR A 101 -5.11 10.46 7.38
CA THR A 101 -4.36 11.36 6.54
C THR A 101 -5.27 12.28 5.71
N ALA A 102 -4.72 13.39 5.24
CA ALA A 102 -5.33 14.23 4.21
C ALA A 102 -4.87 13.86 2.78
N ALA A 103 -3.94 12.92 2.64
CA ALA A 103 -3.40 12.48 1.36
C ALA A 103 -4.50 12.11 0.37
N ARG A 104 -4.31 12.41 -0.92
CA ARG A 104 -5.14 11.86 -2.00
C ARG A 104 -5.00 10.34 -2.00
N ILE A 105 -6.10 9.60 -2.12
CA ILE A 105 -6.08 8.13 -2.07
C ILE A 105 -6.69 7.60 -3.36
N ILE A 106 -5.94 6.76 -4.07
CA ILE A 106 -6.35 6.14 -5.33
C ILE A 106 -6.32 4.62 -5.16
N TYR A 107 -7.45 3.98 -5.38
CA TYR A 107 -7.60 2.54 -5.39
C TYR A 107 -7.70 2.04 -6.84
N ILE A 108 -6.89 1.03 -7.16
CA ILE A 108 -7.08 0.16 -8.32
C ILE A 108 -7.57 -1.17 -7.77
N PRO A 109 -8.85 -1.53 -7.92
CA PRO A 109 -9.38 -2.78 -7.36
C PRO A 109 -8.65 -4.00 -7.95
N GLY A 110 -8.40 -4.99 -7.10
CA GLY A 110 -7.84 -6.29 -7.51
C GLY A 110 -8.93 -7.32 -7.75
N ASN A 111 -8.53 -8.56 -8.06
CA ASN A 111 -9.48 -9.64 -8.33
C ASN A 111 -10.19 -10.14 -7.06
N HIS A 112 -9.62 -9.92 -5.88
CA HIS A 112 -10.29 -10.23 -4.62
C HIS A 112 -11.06 -9.05 -4.04
N ASP A 113 -11.19 -7.94 -4.78
CA ASP A 113 -11.96 -6.79 -4.35
C ASP A 113 -13.38 -6.74 -4.91
N ASP A 114 -14.34 -6.33 -4.07
CA ASP A 114 -15.67 -5.94 -4.52
C ASP A 114 -15.76 -4.42 -4.65
N VAL A 115 -15.79 -3.94 -5.90
CA VAL A 115 -15.84 -2.51 -6.22
C VAL A 115 -17.05 -1.82 -5.60
N LYS A 116 -18.21 -2.48 -5.49
CA LYS A 116 -19.40 -1.88 -4.87
C LYS A 116 -19.18 -1.66 -3.38
N ILE A 117 -18.49 -2.57 -2.71
CA ILE A 117 -18.12 -2.41 -1.30
C ILE A 117 -17.18 -1.22 -1.14
N ILE A 118 -16.18 -1.07 -2.01
CA ILE A 118 -15.27 0.09 -1.95
C ILE A 118 -16.04 1.40 -2.18
N GLU A 119 -16.87 1.47 -3.22
CA GLU A 119 -17.71 2.63 -3.55
C GLU A 119 -18.62 3.04 -2.39
N ASN A 120 -19.28 2.07 -1.73
CA ASN A 120 -20.20 2.33 -0.64
C ASN A 120 -19.52 2.80 0.66
N ASN A 121 -18.21 2.55 0.82
CA ASN A 121 -17.49 2.83 2.06
C ASN A 121 -16.48 3.99 1.95
N LYS A 122 -16.14 4.43 0.74
CA LYS A 122 -15.30 5.61 0.55
C LYS A 122 -16.08 6.90 0.75
N ASN A 123 -15.40 7.94 1.27
CA ASN A 123 -15.95 9.28 1.36
C ASN A 123 -15.24 10.25 0.40
N ARG A 124 -13.93 10.08 0.19
CA ARG A 124 -13.08 11.02 -0.54
C ARG A 124 -12.02 10.36 -1.42
N SER A 125 -11.78 9.06 -1.28
CA SER A 125 -10.85 8.34 -2.16
C SER A 125 -11.40 8.23 -3.58
N GLU A 126 -10.51 7.89 -4.50
CA GLU A 126 -10.83 7.66 -5.90
C GLU A 126 -10.68 6.17 -6.21
N ILE A 127 -11.50 5.68 -7.13
CA ILE A 127 -11.36 4.36 -7.73
C ILE A 127 -11.04 4.56 -9.20
N MET A 128 -9.99 3.93 -9.69
CA MET A 128 -9.62 3.95 -11.10
C MET A 128 -9.55 2.53 -11.63
N ALA A 129 -9.84 2.37 -12.93
CA ALA A 129 -9.71 1.09 -13.61
C ALA A 129 -8.24 0.74 -13.85
N GLU A 130 -7.95 -0.54 -14.04
CA GLU A 130 -6.63 -0.96 -14.51
C GLU A 130 -6.28 -0.36 -15.87
N GLY A 131 -4.98 -0.14 -16.11
CA GLY A 131 -4.49 0.55 -17.30
C GLY A 131 -4.62 2.07 -17.24
N SER A 132 -5.16 2.62 -16.16
CA SER A 132 -5.27 4.07 -15.97
C SER A 132 -3.91 4.73 -15.87
N ILE A 133 -3.84 5.97 -16.35
CA ILE A 133 -2.71 6.87 -16.11
C ILE A 133 -3.20 8.03 -15.26
N VAL A 134 -2.49 8.30 -14.16
CA VAL A 134 -2.63 9.54 -13.40
C VAL A 134 -1.40 10.40 -13.65
N GLU A 135 -1.61 11.68 -13.96
CA GLU A 135 -0.52 12.65 -14.08
C GLU A 135 -0.39 13.41 -12.75
N LEU A 136 0.79 13.35 -12.14
CA LEU A 136 1.11 14.00 -10.87
C LEU A 136 2.43 14.77 -11.04
N ASP A 137 2.39 16.07 -10.78
CA ASP A 137 3.55 16.97 -10.91
C ASP A 137 4.32 16.81 -12.25
N GLY A 138 3.57 16.67 -13.34
CA GLY A 138 4.11 16.49 -14.71
C GLY A 138 4.65 15.09 -15.03
N VAL A 139 4.47 14.11 -14.13
CA VAL A 139 4.90 12.72 -14.33
C VAL A 139 3.69 11.80 -14.51
N LYS A 140 3.71 10.96 -15.55
CA LYS A 140 2.65 10.00 -15.85
C LYS A 140 2.88 8.70 -15.10
N ILE A 141 1.93 8.34 -14.25
CA ILE A 141 1.97 7.10 -13.47
C ILE A 141 0.92 6.13 -14.00
N GLY A 142 1.37 5.00 -14.53
CA GLY A 142 0.53 3.89 -14.98
C GLY A 142 0.17 3.00 -13.81
N LEU A 143 -1.11 2.61 -13.74
CA LEU A 143 -1.68 1.92 -12.59
C LEU A 143 -2.42 0.66 -13.04
N ALA A 144 -2.10 -0.47 -12.43
CA ALA A 144 -2.85 -1.72 -12.62
C ALA A 144 -2.71 -2.60 -11.39
N HIS A 145 -3.64 -3.53 -11.17
CA HIS A 145 -3.37 -4.64 -10.24
C HIS A 145 -2.57 -5.72 -10.96
N TYR A 146 -3.01 -6.12 -12.16
CA TYR A 146 -2.30 -7.05 -13.02
C TYR A 146 -1.22 -6.34 -13.86
N PRO A 147 0.06 -6.81 -13.84
CA PRO A 147 1.12 -6.17 -14.62
C PRO A 147 0.87 -6.16 -16.13
N GLU A 148 0.15 -7.14 -16.68
CA GLU A 148 -0.23 -7.21 -18.09
C GLU A 148 -1.20 -6.11 -18.52
N ASN A 149 -1.94 -5.53 -17.56
CA ASN A 149 -2.88 -4.44 -17.81
C ASN A 149 -2.22 -3.07 -17.66
N LEU A 150 -0.92 -2.99 -17.37
CA LEU A 150 -0.20 -1.72 -17.28
C LEU A 150 -0.20 -0.99 -18.64
N PRO A 151 -0.36 0.35 -18.62
CA PRO A 151 -0.29 1.13 -19.84
C PRO A 151 1.15 1.23 -20.35
N GLN A 152 1.31 1.36 -21.68
CA GLN A 152 2.63 1.46 -22.29
C GLN A 152 3.24 2.87 -22.20
N ASN A 153 2.42 3.90 -22.06
CA ASN A 153 2.79 5.32 -22.17
C ASN A 153 2.87 6.05 -20.81
N ALA A 154 3.43 5.38 -19.80
CA ALA A 154 3.69 5.95 -18.47
C ALA A 154 5.19 6.04 -18.17
N ASP A 155 5.58 7.05 -17.38
CA ASP A 155 6.96 7.23 -16.89
C ASP A 155 7.30 6.22 -15.79
N ILE A 156 6.33 5.94 -14.92
CA ILE A 156 6.44 5.00 -13.80
C ILE A 156 5.19 4.13 -13.80
N ASN A 157 5.35 2.83 -13.62
CA ASN A 157 4.28 1.85 -13.55
C ASN A 157 4.21 1.23 -12.16
N LEU A 158 3.03 1.28 -11.54
CA LEU A 158 2.75 0.74 -10.22
C LEU A 158 1.79 -0.43 -10.36
N TYR A 159 2.18 -1.59 -9.82
CA TYR A 159 1.37 -2.81 -9.93
C TYR A 159 1.47 -3.74 -8.72
N GLY A 160 0.57 -4.73 -8.69
CA GLY A 160 0.42 -5.74 -7.66
C GLY A 160 0.39 -7.16 -8.22
N HIS A 161 -0.43 -8.02 -7.59
CA HIS A 161 -0.78 -9.40 -7.98
C HIS A 161 0.39 -10.40 -8.10
N ASN A 162 1.33 -10.17 -9.02
CA ASN A 162 2.43 -11.08 -9.35
C ASN A 162 3.75 -10.64 -8.70
N HIS A 163 4.48 -11.56 -8.06
CA HIS A 163 5.79 -11.26 -7.45
C HIS A 163 6.88 -10.97 -8.48
N GLN A 164 6.81 -11.62 -9.64
CA GLN A 164 7.83 -11.55 -10.68
C GLN A 164 7.19 -11.30 -12.04
N GLN A 165 7.64 -10.25 -12.70
CA GLN A 165 7.35 -9.96 -14.10
C GLN A 165 8.61 -9.35 -14.70
N ASN A 166 9.05 -9.87 -15.84
CA ASN A 166 10.12 -9.24 -16.60
C ASN A 166 9.50 -8.23 -17.55
N PHE A 167 9.89 -6.96 -17.42
CA PHE A 167 9.54 -5.91 -18.36
C PHE A 167 10.76 -5.63 -19.24
N GLU A 168 10.56 -5.61 -20.55
CA GLU A 168 11.63 -5.35 -21.52
C GLU A 168 11.87 -3.84 -21.77
N SER A 169 11.06 -2.96 -21.17
CA SER A 169 11.13 -1.53 -21.40
C SER A 169 12.05 -0.80 -20.41
N GLU A 170 12.52 0.39 -20.80
CA GLU A 170 13.30 1.28 -19.94
C GLU A 170 12.45 2.01 -18.88
N ASN A 171 11.12 1.84 -18.89
CA ASN A 171 10.23 2.48 -17.92
C ASN A 171 10.47 1.92 -16.51
N LYS A 172 10.17 2.71 -15.49
CA LYS A 172 10.28 2.27 -14.09
C LYS A 172 9.07 1.42 -13.70
N TYR A 173 9.28 0.23 -13.17
CA TYR A 173 8.22 -0.67 -12.68
C TYR A 173 8.38 -0.93 -11.18
N LEU A 174 7.34 -0.69 -10.41
CA LEU A 174 7.34 -0.87 -8.95
C LEU A 174 6.21 -1.79 -8.52
N ASN A 175 6.61 -2.88 -7.89
CA ASN A 175 5.70 -3.89 -7.37
C ASN A 175 5.32 -3.60 -5.91
N GLY A 176 4.05 -3.39 -5.64
CA GLY A 176 3.51 -3.10 -4.32
C GLY A 176 3.42 -4.32 -3.39
N ILE A 177 3.58 -5.54 -3.91
CA ILE A 177 3.65 -6.77 -3.11
C ILE A 177 5.00 -6.88 -2.42
N LEU A 178 6.08 -6.64 -3.19
CA LEU A 178 7.45 -6.85 -2.71
C LEU A 178 7.83 -5.83 -1.64
N ASN A 179 7.39 -4.58 -1.83
CA ASN A 179 7.75 -3.46 -0.96
C ASN A 179 6.59 -2.49 -0.82
N ILE A 180 6.59 -1.76 0.30
CA ILE A 180 5.97 -0.44 0.34
C ILE A 180 6.91 0.48 -0.44
N ASN A 181 6.45 0.97 -1.58
CA ASN A 181 7.24 1.86 -2.42
C ASN A 181 6.92 3.31 -2.09
N TYR A 182 7.94 4.15 -2.08
CA TYR A 182 7.83 5.59 -1.89
C TYR A 182 8.44 6.30 -3.09
N LEU A 183 7.81 7.37 -3.56
CA LEU A 183 8.30 8.18 -4.68
C LEU A 183 8.35 9.66 -4.31
N LEU A 184 9.30 10.36 -4.91
CA LEU A 184 9.33 11.82 -4.97
C LEU A 184 9.14 12.26 -6.42
N LEU A 185 8.23 13.22 -6.63
CA LEU A 185 8.02 13.86 -7.92
C LEU A 185 8.32 15.36 -7.84
N PRO A 186 8.97 15.93 -8.88
CA PRO A 186 9.10 15.36 -10.23
C PRO A 186 10.41 14.58 -10.48
N SER A 187 11.28 14.43 -9.48
CA SER A 187 12.60 13.77 -9.64
C SER A 187 12.51 12.30 -10.05
N LYS A 188 11.37 11.66 -9.82
CA LYS A 188 11.14 10.22 -10.01
C LYS A 188 12.03 9.35 -9.10
N ALA A 189 12.61 9.91 -8.02
CA ALA A 189 13.36 9.14 -7.04
C ALA A 189 12.45 8.13 -6.32
N ASP A 190 12.93 6.91 -6.11
CA ASP A 190 12.18 5.85 -5.43
C ASP A 190 12.92 5.28 -4.22
N TYR A 191 12.17 4.97 -3.17
CA TYR A 191 12.64 4.31 -1.96
C TYR A 191 11.75 3.11 -1.65
N LYS A 192 12.36 2.01 -1.21
CA LYS A 192 11.66 0.74 -0.98
C LYS A 192 11.81 0.31 0.47
N ILE A 193 10.69 0.04 1.11
CA ILE A 193 10.64 -0.49 2.46
C ILE A 193 10.01 -1.88 2.40
N ASN A 194 10.79 -2.89 2.81
CA ASN A 194 10.30 -4.26 2.93
C ASN A 194 9.11 -4.29 3.91
N TYR A 195 8.08 -5.03 3.57
CA TYR A 195 7.01 -5.35 4.51
C TYR A 195 7.55 -6.16 5.71
N PRO A 196 6.84 -6.15 6.85
CA PRO A 196 7.08 -7.12 7.91
C PRO A 196 6.99 -8.55 7.37
N TRP A 197 7.87 -9.44 7.85
CA TRP A 197 7.95 -10.84 7.41
C TRP A 197 6.61 -11.60 7.53
N THR A 198 5.72 -11.16 8.43
CA THR A 198 4.38 -11.73 8.63
C THR A 198 3.41 -11.45 7.47
N VAL A 199 3.72 -10.50 6.57
CA VAL A 199 2.81 -10.18 5.46
C VAL A 199 2.58 -11.40 4.58
N ASN A 200 3.62 -12.15 4.24
CA ASN A 200 3.52 -13.29 3.33
C ASN A 200 2.67 -14.43 3.93
N GLN A 201 2.67 -14.57 5.26
CA GLN A 201 1.75 -15.48 5.94
C GLN A 201 0.31 -14.99 5.85
N GLY A 202 0.10 -13.68 6.03
CA GLY A 202 -1.21 -13.05 5.90
C GLY A 202 -1.80 -13.19 4.49
N ARG A 203 -0.97 -13.03 3.45
CA ARG A 203 -1.37 -13.20 2.04
C ARG A 203 -1.71 -14.64 1.64
N GLN A 204 -1.54 -15.59 2.56
CA GLN A 204 -1.81 -17.02 2.37
C GLN A 204 -1.11 -17.62 1.14
N TYR A 205 0.06 -17.11 0.77
CA TYR A 205 0.84 -17.75 -0.28
C TYR A 205 1.08 -19.19 0.12
N LYS A 206 0.66 -20.14 -0.74
CA LYS A 206 0.95 -21.56 -0.55
C LYS A 206 2.47 -21.67 -0.42
N THR A 207 2.97 -21.89 0.79
CA THR A 207 4.34 -22.35 1.00
C THR A 207 4.42 -23.74 0.38
N PHE A 208 4.73 -23.82 -0.91
CA PHE A 208 5.40 -24.99 -1.46
C PHE A 208 6.85 -24.95 -0.99
N ASN A 209 7.06 -25.22 0.30
CA ASN A 209 8.36 -25.73 0.73
C ASN A 209 8.34 -27.23 0.45
N MET A 210 8.72 -27.60 -0.78
CA MET A 210 9.41 -28.87 -0.96
C MET A 210 10.82 -28.69 -0.37
N ILE A 211 11.14 -29.59 0.56
CA ILE A 211 12.46 -29.81 1.13
C ILE A 211 13.49 -30.06 0.02
#